data_AF-A0A840TML7-F1
#
_entry.id   AF-A0A840TML7-F1
#
_cell.length_a   1.000
_cell.length_b   1.000
_cell.length_c   1.000
_cell.angle_alpha   90.00
_cell.angle_beta   90.00
_cell.angle_gamma   90.00
#
_symmetry.space_group_name_H-M   'P 1'
#
loop_
_entity.id
_entity.type
_entity.pdbx_description
1 polymer ?
#
loop_
_entity_poly.entity_id
_entity_poly.type
_entity_poly.pdbx_seq_one_letter_code
_entity_poly.pdbx_strand_id
1 'polypeptide(L)'
;MNLPNGYLMPNEHLYLLTQREWIVLLYVAADFSNTAIADKLCITGRSVINYRNRIGDKLQLKGRSTLGYFARRNIDHLKYSYTIYWGKLPISSPYCPDID
;
A
#
# COMPACT_ATOMS: atom_id res chain seq x y z
N MET A 1 -18.08 -1.14 1.16
CA MET A 1 -18.09 -1.09 -0.32
C MET A 1 -17.65 -2.44 -0.85
N ASN A 2 -18.38 -3.01 -1.81
CA ASN A 2 -18.01 -4.25 -2.50
C ASN A 2 -17.29 -3.91 -3.81
N LEU A 3 -16.21 -4.60 -4.12
CA LEU A 3 -15.56 -4.51 -5.42
C LEU A 3 -16.37 -5.30 -6.46
N PRO A 4 -16.37 -4.89 -7.75
CA PRO A 4 -17.27 -5.45 -8.77
C PRO A 4 -17.08 -6.96 -9.04
N ASN A 5 -16.05 -7.58 -8.46
CA ASN A 5 -15.71 -8.99 -8.63
C ASN A 5 -16.07 -9.85 -7.40
N GLY A 6 -16.88 -9.34 -6.47
CA GLY A 6 -17.20 -10.03 -5.20
C GLY A 6 -16.08 -9.96 -4.14
N TYR A 7 -15.02 -9.19 -4.42
CA TYR A 7 -13.92 -8.96 -3.49
C TYR A 7 -14.38 -8.00 -2.37
N LEU A 8 -14.23 -8.44 -1.13
CA LEU A 8 -14.41 -7.58 0.03
C LEU A 8 -13.21 -6.64 0.15
N MET A 9 -13.50 -5.35 0.34
CA MET A 9 -12.50 -4.36 0.73
C MET A 9 -11.85 -4.83 2.04
N PRO A 10 -10.52 -5.02 2.10
CA PRO A 10 -9.88 -5.61 3.26
C PRO A 10 -9.91 -4.67 4.48
N ASN A 11 -10.15 -3.38 4.24
CA ASN A 11 -10.41 -2.38 5.28
C ASN A 11 -11.32 -1.30 4.69
N GLU A 12 -12.35 -0.90 5.42
CA GLU A 12 -13.34 0.08 4.94
C GLU A 12 -12.78 1.50 4.86
N HIS A 13 -11.70 1.81 5.57
CA HIS A 13 -11.09 3.15 5.63
C HIS A 13 -10.02 3.40 4.56
N LEU A 14 -9.86 2.50 3.58
CA LEU A 14 -8.87 2.65 2.50
C LEU A 14 -9.07 3.92 1.67
N TYR A 15 -10.29 4.44 1.58
CA TYR A 15 -10.61 5.70 0.89
C TYR A 15 -10.03 6.95 1.58
N LEU A 16 -9.62 6.86 2.86
CA LEU A 16 -9.00 7.97 3.59
C LEU A 16 -7.52 8.18 3.23
N LEU A 17 -6.91 7.21 2.56
CA LEU A 17 -5.51 7.28 2.16
C LEU A 17 -5.34 8.20 0.95
N THR A 18 -4.40 9.13 1.06
CA THR A 18 -3.91 9.90 -0.08
C THR A 18 -3.18 9.00 -1.06
N GLN A 19 -3.03 9.44 -2.31
CA GLN A 19 -2.25 8.69 -3.31
C GLN A 19 -0.84 8.34 -2.82
N ARG A 20 -0.17 9.25 -2.09
CA ARG A 20 1.19 9.01 -1.57
C ARG A 20 1.22 7.95 -0.47
N GLU A 21 0.24 7.97 0.43
CA GLU A 21 0.07 6.96 1.47
C GLU A 21 -0.24 5.58 0.89
N TRP A 22 -1.07 5.54 -0.17
CA TRP A 22 -1.33 4.33 -0.94
C TRP A 22 -0.07 3.73 -1.54
N ILE A 23 0.79 4.54 -2.16
CA ILE A 23 2.07 4.06 -2.72
C ILE A 23 2.94 3.45 -1.63
N VAL A 24 3.06 4.12 -0.46
CA VAL A 24 3.80 3.58 0.69
C VAL A 24 3.19 2.26 1.17
N LEU A 25 1.86 2.17 1.27
CA LEU A 25 1.16 0.94 1.67
C LEU A 25 1.46 -0.21 0.71
N LEU A 26 1.45 0.03 -0.60
CA LEU A 26 1.78 -0.98 -1.62
C LEU A 26 3.24 -1.43 -1.53
N TYR A 27 4.18 -0.53 -1.26
CA TYR A 27 5.56 -0.93 -1.02
C TYR A 27 5.74 -1.72 0.29
N VAL A 28 5.00 -1.39 1.34
CA VAL A 28 4.96 -2.18 2.57
C VAL A 28 4.37 -3.58 2.30
N ALA A 29 3.33 -3.69 1.47
CA ALA A 29 2.75 -4.97 1.07
C ALA A 29 3.75 -5.85 0.30
N ALA A 30 4.64 -5.22 -0.48
CA ALA A 30 5.70 -5.87 -1.23
C ALA A 30 7.01 -6.06 -0.42
N ASP A 31 6.96 -5.93 0.90
CA ASP A 31 8.09 -6.14 1.83
C ASP A 31 9.33 -5.25 1.60
N PHE A 32 9.15 -4.07 1.01
CA PHE A 32 10.25 -3.10 0.95
C PHE A 32 10.59 -2.58 2.36
N SER A 33 11.90 -2.50 2.64
CA SER A 33 12.41 -1.88 3.86
C SER A 33 12.12 -0.36 3.87
N ASN A 34 12.13 0.26 5.04
CA ASN A 34 11.92 1.71 5.12
C ASN A 34 12.97 2.51 4.32
N THR A 35 14.21 2.01 4.22
CA THR A 35 15.26 2.62 3.41
C THR A 35 14.96 2.47 1.93
N ALA A 36 14.60 1.28 1.46
CA ALA A 36 14.25 1.07 0.06
C ALA A 36 13.01 1.88 -0.38
N ILE A 37 12.02 2.02 0.50
CA ILE A 37 10.86 2.90 0.26
C ILE A 37 11.32 4.36 0.17
N ALA A 38 12.19 4.79 1.09
CA ALA A 38 12.72 6.14 1.13
C ALA A 38 13.45 6.48 -0.18
N ASP A 39 14.32 5.58 -0.64
CA ASP A 39 15.07 5.72 -1.88
C ASP A 39 14.14 5.77 -3.10
N LYS A 40 13.18 4.83 -3.21
CA LYS A 40 12.20 4.81 -4.32
C LYS A 40 11.32 6.05 -4.39
N LEU A 41 11.07 6.68 -3.25
CA LEU A 41 10.22 7.85 -3.12
C LEU A 41 11.01 9.16 -3.07
N CYS A 42 12.34 9.11 -3.07
CA CYS A 42 13.23 10.26 -2.86
C CYS A 42 12.86 11.07 -1.61
N ILE A 43 12.62 10.38 -0.49
CA ILE A 43 12.30 10.99 0.82
C ILE A 43 13.21 10.42 1.91
N THR A 44 13.12 10.93 3.14
CA THR A 44 13.88 10.39 4.27
C THR A 44 13.21 9.13 4.85
N GLY A 45 14.01 8.24 5.45
CA GLY A 45 13.48 7.11 6.21
C GLY A 45 12.53 7.52 7.35
N ARG A 46 12.76 8.71 7.96
CA ARG A 46 11.84 9.27 8.96
C ARG A 46 10.47 9.61 8.34
N SER A 47 10.44 10.16 7.14
CA SER A 47 9.19 10.42 6.42
C SER A 47 8.43 9.13 6.12
N VAL A 48 9.12 8.04 5.75
CA VAL A 48 8.48 6.72 5.58
C VAL A 48 7.82 6.23 6.87
N ILE A 49 8.51 6.35 8.01
CA ILE A 49 7.94 5.99 9.32
C ILE A 49 6.70 6.83 9.62
N ASN A 50 6.76 8.14 9.37
CA ASN A 50 5.60 9.03 9.57
C ASN A 50 4.42 8.63 8.67
N TYR A 51 4.66 8.28 7.40
CA TYR A 51 3.62 7.76 6.52
C TYR A 51 3.02 6.46 7.05
N ARG A 52 3.85 5.50 7.49
CA ARG A 52 3.37 4.24 8.06
C ARG A 52 2.48 4.47 9.30
N ASN A 53 2.85 5.41 10.17
CA ASN A 53 2.04 5.76 11.33
C ASN A 53 0.69 6.34 10.90
N ARG A 54 0.69 7.34 10.00
CA ARG A 54 -0.56 7.96 9.49
C ARG A 54 -1.47 6.95 8.81
N ILE A 55 -0.90 6.02 8.03
CA ILE A 55 -1.66 4.92 7.41
C ILE A 55 -2.24 4.02 8.49
N GLY A 56 -1.44 3.61 9.48
CA GLY A 56 -1.91 2.82 10.62
C GLY A 56 -3.07 3.50 11.34
N ASP A 57 -2.97 4.80 11.61
CA ASP A 57 -4.01 5.58 12.28
C ASP A 57 -5.30 5.63 11.43
N LYS A 58 -5.20 5.92 10.14
CA LYS A 58 -6.34 5.98 9.21
C LYS A 58 -7.03 4.62 9.05
N LEU A 59 -6.26 3.54 8.98
CA LEU A 59 -6.78 2.18 8.85
C LEU A 59 -7.16 1.57 10.21
N GLN A 60 -6.96 2.30 11.31
CA GLN A 60 -7.15 1.84 12.69
C GLN A 60 -6.33 0.58 13.04
N LEU A 61 -5.17 0.42 12.40
CA LEU A 61 -4.23 -0.68 12.61
C LEU A 61 -3.17 -0.27 13.63
N LYS A 62 -3.36 -0.63 14.89
CA LYS A 62 -2.40 -0.37 15.97
C LYS A 62 -1.32 -1.45 16.02
N GLY A 63 -0.07 -1.03 16.21
CA GLY A 63 1.08 -1.92 16.42
C GLY A 63 2.11 -1.88 15.29
N ARG A 64 3.39 -2.09 15.67
CA ARG A 64 4.55 -1.92 14.78
C ARG A 64 4.53 -2.86 13.57
N SER A 65 4.06 -4.09 13.76
CA SER A 65 4.02 -5.14 12.74
C SER A 65 2.65 -5.29 12.06
N THR A 66 1.57 -4.77 12.67
CA THR A 66 0.19 -4.95 12.23
C THR A 66 -0.05 -4.44 10.81
N LEU A 67 0.45 -3.25 10.49
CA LEU A 67 0.33 -2.68 9.16
C LEU A 67 1.00 -3.55 8.09
N GLY A 68 2.21 -4.06 8.38
CA GLY A 68 2.95 -4.92 7.45
C GLY A 68 2.24 -6.25 7.23
N TYR A 69 1.76 -6.88 8.31
CA TYR A 69 0.98 -8.12 8.22
C TYR A 69 -0.30 -7.94 7.40
N PHE A 70 -1.08 -6.89 7.71
CA PHE A 70 -2.29 -6.54 6.96
C PHE A 70 -2.00 -6.32 5.47
N ALA A 71 -0.96 -5.54 5.16
CA ALA A 71 -0.61 -5.17 3.80
C ALA A 71 -0.23 -6.41 2.98
N ARG A 72 0.64 -7.28 3.52
CA ARG A 72 1.04 -8.54 2.86
C ARG A 72 -0.15 -9.47 2.61
N ARG A 73 -0.99 -9.67 3.62
CA ARG A 73 -2.12 -10.61 3.56
C ARG A 73 -3.16 -10.23 2.51
N ASN A 74 -3.23 -8.95 2.16
CA ASN A 74 -4.25 -8.37 1.29
C ASN A 74 -3.64 -7.70 0.04
N ILE A 75 -2.41 -8.05 -0.36
CA ILE A 75 -1.68 -7.35 -1.43
C ILE A 75 -2.48 -7.28 -2.74
N ASP A 76 -3.14 -8.36 -3.15
CA ASP A 76 -3.91 -8.39 -4.40
C ASP A 76 -5.14 -7.50 -4.35
N HIS A 77 -5.85 -7.50 -3.22
CA HIS A 77 -6.98 -6.59 -2.99
C HIS A 77 -6.51 -5.13 -2.97
N LEU A 78 -5.38 -4.84 -2.32
CA LEU A 78 -4.82 -3.48 -2.26
C LEU A 78 -4.40 -2.97 -3.64
N LYS A 79 -3.76 -3.81 -4.47
CA LYS A 79 -3.41 -3.47 -5.85
C LYS A 79 -4.66 -3.17 -6.67
N TYR A 80 -5.65 -4.05 -6.60
CA TYR A 80 -6.91 -3.84 -7.30
C TYR A 80 -7.60 -2.54 -6.85
N SER A 81 -7.76 -2.32 -5.55
CA SER A 81 -8.35 -1.08 -5.03
C SER A 81 -7.60 0.17 -5.48
N TYR A 82 -6.26 0.14 -5.48
CA TYR A 82 -5.46 1.25 -6.01
C TYR A 82 -5.80 1.53 -7.48
N THR A 83 -5.92 0.50 -8.31
CA THR A 83 -6.26 0.69 -9.74
C THR A 83 -7.61 1.33 -9.94
N ILE A 84 -8.59 1.01 -9.08
CA ILE A 84 -9.92 1.62 -9.10
C ILE A 84 -9.87 3.10 -8.70
N TYR A 85 -9.08 3.45 -7.67
CA TYR A 85 -9.00 4.84 -7.18
C TYR A 85 -8.11 5.76 -8.01
N TRP A 86 -6.99 5.25 -8.54
CA TRP A 86 -5.90 6.06 -9.10
C TRP A 86 -5.39 5.60 -10.48
N GLY A 87 -5.96 4.54 -11.06
CA GLY A 87 -5.58 4.05 -12.39
C GLY A 87 -4.34 3.14 -12.39
N LYS A 88 -3.19 3.62 -12.88
CA LYS A 88 -2.01 2.76 -13.13
C LYS A 88 -1.24 2.45 -11.84
N LEU A 89 -0.95 1.17 -11.59
CA LEU A 89 -0.16 0.73 -10.43
C LEU A 89 1.24 1.38 -10.41
N PRO A 90 1.70 1.87 -9.24
CA PRO A 90 3.00 2.52 -9.08
C PRO A 90 4.14 1.51 -8.95
N ILE A 91 3.82 0.24 -8.71
CA ILE A 91 4.75 -0.87 -8.64
C ILE A 91 4.69 -1.64 -9.95
N SER A 92 5.79 -1.68 -10.70
CA SER A 92 5.99 -2.72 -11.71
C SER A 92 5.94 -4.05 -10.98
N SER A 93 5.01 -4.92 -11.39
CA SER A 93 4.91 -6.26 -10.81
C SER A 93 6.24 -6.97 -11.02
N PRO A 94 6.91 -7.51 -9.99
CA PRO A 94 8.09 -8.35 -10.20
C PRO A 94 7.76 -9.67 -10.94
N TYR A 95 6.48 -9.92 -11.25
CA TYR A 95 5.99 -11.08 -11.99
C TYR A 95 5.43 -10.76 -13.39
N CYS A 96 5.53 -9.51 -13.88
CA CYS A 96 5.34 -9.23 -15.30
C CYS A 96 6.73 -9.00 -15.90
N PRO A 97 7.25 -9.90 -16.76
CA PRO A 97 8.30 -9.45 -17.67
C PRO A 97 7.68 -8.33 -18.51
N ASP A 98 8.33 -7.18 -18.54
CA ASP A 98 8.09 -6.20 -19.58
C ASP A 98 8.40 -6.93 -20.90
N ILE A 99 7.35 -7.32 -21.62
CA ILE A 99 7.49 -7.83 -22.99
C ILE A 99 7.64 -6.58 -23.85
N ASP A 100 8.88 -6.35 -24.29
CA ASP A 100 9.20 -5.45 -25.42
C ASP A 100 8.42 -5.85 -26.69
#